data_AF-A0A1U7CPQ4-F1
#
_entry.id   AF-A0A1U7CPQ4-F1
#
_cell.length_a   1.000
_cell.length_b   1.000
_cell.length_c   1.000
_cell.angle_alpha   90.00
_cell.angle_beta   90.00
_cell.angle_gamma   90.00
#
_symmetry.space_group_name_H-M   'P 1'
#
loop_
_entity.id
_entity.type
_entity.pdbx_description
1 polymer ?
#
loop_
_entity_poly.entity_id
_entity_poly.type
_entity_poly.pdbx_seq_one_letter_code
_entity_poly.pdbx_strand_id
1 'polypeptide(L)'
;MDDFRLESDWSEIKDGLSRRVREVRVELYGEHGGPLLAAALEMPFRTWMSYEMGVSMPAQSILRFIEVTRTNPHWLLTGEGQRFLSRRDSAS
;
A
#
# COMPACT_ATOMS: atom_id res chain seq x y z
N MET A 1 4.03 -11.45 29.99
CA MET A 1 2.82 -11.73 29.19
C MET A 1 2.43 -10.42 28.50
N ASP A 2 3.11 -10.10 27.40
CA ASP A 2 2.92 -8.85 26.61
C ASP A 2 3.19 -9.11 25.12
N ASP A 3 4.01 -10.13 24.80
CA ASP A 3 4.35 -10.58 23.44
C ASP A 3 3.14 -10.94 22.56
N PHE A 4 2.14 -11.64 23.13
CA PHE A 4 0.96 -12.10 22.38
C PHE A 4 0.07 -10.97 21.87
N ARG A 5 0.11 -9.78 22.49
CA ARG A 5 -0.66 -8.61 22.02
C ARG A 5 0.07 -7.90 20.88
N LEU A 6 1.39 -7.74 20.99
CA LEU A 6 2.21 -7.12 19.95
C LEU A 6 2.17 -7.92 18.64
N GLU A 7 2.23 -9.26 18.70
CA GLU A 7 2.11 -10.09 17.50
C GLU A 7 0.74 -9.95 16.81
N SER A 8 -0.34 -9.81 17.60
CA SER A 8 -1.70 -9.61 17.08
C SER A 8 -1.85 -8.23 16.43
N ASP A 9 -1.41 -7.16 17.10
CA ASP A 9 -1.48 -5.79 16.60
C ASP A 9 -0.66 -5.63 15.31
N TRP A 10 0.53 -6.23 15.26
CA TRP A 10 1.36 -6.20 14.05
C TRP A 10 0.80 -7.05 12.90
N SER A 11 0.07 -8.14 13.19
CA SER A 11 -0.63 -8.91 12.15
C SER A 11 -1.78 -8.11 11.56
N GLU A 12 -2.58 -7.45 12.41
CA GLU A 12 -3.69 -6.59 11.97
C GLU A 12 -3.20 -5.42 11.12
N ILE A 13 -2.05 -4.82 11.47
CA ILE A 13 -1.41 -3.78 10.66
C ILE A 13 -0.99 -4.32 9.28
N LYS A 14 -0.40 -5.52 9.22
CA LYS A 14 0.04 -6.14 7.95
C LYS A 14 -1.12 -6.50 7.03
N ASP A 15 -2.17 -7.09 7.60
CA ASP A 15 -3.39 -7.43 6.84
C ASP A 15 -4.09 -6.15 6.37
N GLY A 16 -4.16 -5.14 7.22
CA GLY A 16 -4.66 -3.81 6.88
C GLY A 16 -3.87 -3.16 5.73
N LEU A 17 -2.54 -3.24 5.77
CA LEU A 17 -1.68 -2.69 4.73
C LEU A 17 -1.91 -3.39 3.38
N SER A 18 -1.94 -4.72 3.37
CA SER A 18 -2.13 -5.55 2.18
C SER A 18 -3.46 -5.27 1.49
N ARG A 19 -4.52 -5.10 2.30
CA ARG A 19 -5.84 -4.68 1.81
C ARG A 19 -5.80 -3.27 1.20
N ARG A 20 -5.21 -2.29 1.89
CA ARG A 20 -5.20 -0.89 1.43
C ARG A 20 -4.37 -0.67 0.17
N VAL A 21 -3.27 -1.40 -0.02
CA VAL A 21 -2.53 -1.34 -1.29
C VAL A 21 -3.34 -1.90 -2.46
N ARG A 22 -4.13 -2.95 -2.23
CA ARG A 22 -5.07 -3.47 -3.23
C ARG A 22 -6.17 -2.47 -3.55
N GLU A 23 -6.75 -1.82 -2.55
CA GLU A 23 -7.78 -0.79 -2.73
C GLU A 23 -7.27 0.33 -3.65
N VAL A 24 -6.08 0.86 -3.36
CA VAL A 24 -5.45 1.89 -4.19
C VAL A 24 -5.16 1.39 -5.60
N ARG A 25 -4.67 0.15 -5.77
CA ARG A 25 -4.45 -0.42 -7.10
C ARG A 25 -5.76 -0.48 -7.88
N VAL A 26 -6.83 -1.01 -7.29
CA VAL A 26 -8.12 -1.14 -7.98
C VAL A 26 -8.66 0.23 -8.36
N GLU A 27 -8.53 1.23 -7.48
CA GLU A 27 -8.98 2.59 -7.74
C GLU A 27 -8.20 3.27 -8.89
N LEU A 28 -6.87 3.11 -8.93
CA LEU A 28 -6.04 3.80 -9.93
C LEU A 28 -5.85 3.04 -11.25
N TYR A 29 -5.88 1.71 -11.22
CA TYR A 29 -5.56 0.84 -12.37
C TYR A 29 -6.70 -0.13 -12.75
N GLY A 30 -7.79 -0.17 -11.98
CA GLY A 30 -8.92 -1.08 -12.20
C GLY A 30 -8.70 -2.49 -11.65
N GLU A 31 -9.76 -3.32 -11.66
CA GLU A 31 -9.75 -4.67 -11.08
C GLU A 31 -8.63 -5.56 -11.65
N HIS A 32 -8.37 -5.46 -12.96
CA HIS A 32 -7.33 -6.21 -13.66
C HIS A 32 -6.01 -5.44 -13.82
N GLY A 33 -5.86 -4.29 -13.15
CA GLY A 33 -4.72 -3.38 -13.27
C GLY A 33 -3.41 -3.83 -12.60
N GLY A 34 -3.38 -5.03 -12.01
CA GLY A 34 -2.21 -5.58 -11.31
C GLY A 34 -0.90 -5.54 -12.11
N PRO A 35 -0.88 -6.02 -13.37
CA PRO A 35 0.32 -5.95 -14.20
C PRO A 35 0.80 -4.53 -14.49
N LEU A 36 -0.12 -3.56 -14.63
CA LEU A 36 0.23 -2.16 -14.91
C LEU A 36 0.89 -1.50 -13.70
N LEU A 37 0.33 -1.69 -12.50
CA LEU A 37 0.95 -1.19 -11.28
C LEU A 37 2.31 -1.86 -11.06
N ALA A 38 2.41 -3.18 -11.20
CA ALA A 38 3.67 -3.90 -11.02
C ALA A 38 4.77 -3.38 -11.97
N ALA A 39 4.42 -3.08 -13.22
CA ALA A 39 5.33 -2.46 -14.18
C ALA A 39 5.77 -1.05 -13.73
N ALA A 40 4.84 -0.22 -13.22
CA ALA A 40 5.16 1.12 -12.71
C ALA A 40 6.06 1.09 -11.45
N LEU A 41 5.92 0.04 -10.64
CA LEU A 41 6.76 -0.25 -9.48
C LEU A 41 8.08 -0.95 -9.84
N GLU A 42 8.31 -1.23 -11.13
CA GLU A 42 9.51 -1.90 -11.63
C GLU A 42 9.75 -3.28 -10.98
N MET A 43 8.67 -4.05 -10.76
CA MET A 43 8.76 -5.37 -10.15
C MET A 43 7.90 -6.43 -10.86
N PRO A 44 8.21 -7.73 -10.67
CA PRO A 44 7.37 -8.79 -11.21
C PRO A 44 5.95 -8.74 -10.65
N PHE A 45 4.95 -8.90 -11.52
CA PHE A 45 3.54 -8.94 -11.11
C PHE A 45 3.26 -9.98 -10.02
N ARG A 46 3.90 -11.15 -10.09
CA ARG A 46 3.76 -12.19 -9.06
C ARG A 46 4.20 -11.72 -7.68
N THR A 47 5.26 -10.91 -7.61
CA THR A 47 5.75 -10.32 -6.36
C THR A 47 4.73 -9.35 -5.79
N TRP A 48 4.18 -8.47 -6.62
CA TRP A 48 3.11 -7.56 -6.20
C TRP A 48 1.86 -8.32 -5.70
N MET A 49 1.45 -9.35 -6.42
CA MET A 49 0.30 -10.18 -6.04
C MET A 49 0.49 -10.83 -4.67
N SER A 50 1.70 -11.31 -4.34
CA SER A 50 2.01 -11.86 -3.02
C SER A 50 1.81 -10.82 -1.91
N TYR A 51 2.16 -9.57 -2.16
CA TYR A 51 1.97 -8.50 -1.17
C TYR A 51 0.48 -8.20 -0.93
N GLU A 52 -0.35 -8.21 -1.97
CA GLU A 52 -1.81 -8.08 -1.77
C GLU A 52 -2.41 -9.23 -0.96
N MET A 53 -1.74 -10.39 -0.91
CA MET A 53 -2.16 -11.58 -0.17
C MET A 53 -1.58 -11.66 1.25
N GLY A 54 -0.98 -10.58 1.79
CA GLY A 54 -0.50 -10.57 3.17
C GLY A 54 0.98 -10.94 3.35
N VAL A 55 1.72 -11.23 2.27
CA VAL A 55 3.17 -11.46 2.39
C VAL A 55 3.87 -10.17 2.79
N SER A 56 4.81 -10.28 3.74
CA SER A 56 5.59 -9.15 4.24
C SER A 56 6.18 -8.32 3.09
N MET A 57 5.85 -7.03 3.08
CA MET A 57 6.28 -6.11 2.05
C MET A 57 7.56 -5.39 2.49
N PRO A 58 8.63 -5.41 1.69
CA PRO A 58 9.82 -4.63 1.98
C PRO A 58 9.53 -3.13 2.01
N ALA A 59 10.19 -2.38 2.91
CA ALA A 59 9.96 -0.95 3.08
C ALA A 59 10.15 -0.15 1.77
N GLN A 60 11.15 -0.50 0.97
CA GLN A 60 11.40 0.14 -0.32
C GLN A 60 10.24 -0.03 -1.32
N SER A 61 9.54 -1.16 -1.28
CA SER A 61 8.35 -1.39 -2.12
C SER A 61 7.21 -0.46 -1.70
N ILE A 62 7.04 -0.23 -0.40
CA ILE A 62 6.06 0.72 0.14
C ILE A 62 6.41 2.16 -0.25
N LEU A 63 7.70 2.54 -0.16
CA LEU A 63 8.16 3.87 -0.55
C LEU A 63 7.93 4.13 -2.05
N ARG A 64 8.30 3.17 -2.91
CA ARG A 64 8.06 3.28 -4.35
C ARG A 64 6.57 3.32 -4.68
N PHE A 65 5.77 2.54 -3.96
CA PHE A 65 4.32 2.59 -4.09
C PHE A 65 3.76 3.98 -3.78
N ILE A 66 4.10 4.55 -2.62
CA ILE A 66 3.70 5.91 -2.23
C ILE A 66 4.10 6.94 -3.28
N GLU A 67 5.31 6.84 -3.83
CA GLU A 67 5.81 7.73 -4.86
C GLU A 67 4.96 7.67 -6.14
N VAL A 68 4.70 6.46 -6.63
CA VAL A 68 3.98 6.20 -7.89
C VAL A 68 2.48 6.53 -7.77
N THR A 69 1.85 6.17 -6.66
CA THR A 69 0.39 6.30 -6.49
C THR A 69 -0.01 7.60 -5.81
N ARG A 70 0.95 8.34 -5.24
CA ARG A 70 0.70 9.52 -4.41
C ARG A 70 -0.20 9.21 -3.20
N THR A 71 -0.26 7.95 -2.75
CA THR A 71 -1.02 7.56 -1.56
C THR A 71 -0.45 8.25 -0.32
N ASN A 72 -1.32 8.70 0.57
CA ASN A 72 -0.92 9.27 1.84
C ASN A 72 -0.36 8.16 2.76
N PRO A 73 0.90 8.27 3.25
CA PRO A 73 1.49 7.25 4.11
C PRO A 73 0.71 7.00 5.41
N HIS A 74 0.11 8.05 5.99
CA HIS A 74 -0.70 7.93 7.19
C HIS A 74 -1.93 7.05 6.93
N TRP A 75 -2.70 7.38 5.88
CA TRP A 75 -3.85 6.58 5.49
C TRP A 75 -3.45 5.14 5.11
N LEU A 76 -2.29 4.96 4.46
CA LEU A 76 -1.81 3.62 4.11
C LEU A 76 -1.49 2.77 5.34
N LEU A 77 -1.08 3.39 6.45
CA LEU A 77 -0.78 2.71 7.71
C LEU A 77 -2.03 2.48 8.57
N THR A 78 -2.93 3.46 8.65
CA THR A 78 -4.05 3.45 9.62
C THR A 78 -5.42 3.24 8.98
N GLY A 79 -5.57 3.57 7.70
CA GLY A 79 -6.86 3.68 7.02
C GLY A 79 -7.60 5.00 7.29
N GLU A 80 -7.00 5.90 8.06
CA GLU A 80 -7.63 7.15 8.50
C GLU A 80 -7.12 8.38 7.74
N GLY A 81 -8.02 9.34 7.51
CA GLY A 81 -7.73 10.58 6.82
C GLY A 81 -7.83 10.49 5.29
N GLN A 82 -7.14 11.39 4.59
CA GLN A 82 -7.17 11.43 3.12
C GLN A 82 -6.35 10.30 2.51
N ARG A 83 -6.95 9.55 1.58
CA ARG A 83 -6.31 8.41 0.90
C ARG A 83 -5.11 8.80 0.04
N PHE A 84 -5.25 9.88 -0.72
CA PHE A 84 -4.20 10.39 -1.58
C PHE A 84 -3.70 11.73 -1.04
N LEU A 85 -2.42 12.01 -1.27
CA LEU A 85 -1.88 13.32 -1.04
C LEU A 85 -2.61 14.29 -1.96
N SER A 86 -3.27 15.29 -1.38
CA SER A 86 -3.83 16.39 -2.15
C SER A 86 -2.71 16.98 -3.00
N ARG A 87 -3.03 17.26 -4.27
CA ARG A 87 -2.16 18.09 -5.08
C ARG A 87 -2.03 19.40 -4.29
N ARG A 88 -0.85 19.69 -3.74
CA ARG A 88 -0.57 21.07 -3.33
C ARG A 88 -0.68 21.85 -4.63
N ASP A 89 -1.75 22.60 -4.79
CA ASP A 89 -1.78 23.64 -5.78
C ASP A 89 -0.58 24.52 -5.46
N SER A 90 0.40 24.51 -6.37
CA SER A 90 1.51 25.45 -6.35
C SER A 90 0.94 26.83 -6.58
N ALA A 91 0.40 27.44 -5.53
CA ALA A 91 0.12 28.86 -5.45
C ALA A 91 1.35 29.51 -4.80
N SER A 92 2.26 30.02 -5.63
CA SER A 92 2.94 31.32 -5.50
C SER A 92 3.85 31.53 -6.69
#